data_AF-A0A9E6CAY4-F1
#
_entry.id   AF-A0A9E6CAY4-F1
#
_cell.length_a   1.000
_cell.length_b   1.000
_cell.length_c   1.000
_cell.angle_alpha   90.00
_cell.angle_beta   90.00
_cell.angle_gamma   90.00
#
_symmetry.space_group_name_H-M   'P 1'
#
loop_
_entity.id
_entity.type
_entity.pdbx_description
1 polymer ?
#
loop_
_entity_poly.entity_id
_entity_poly.type
_entity_poly.pdbx_seq_one_letter_code
_entity_poly.pdbx_strand_id
1 'polypeptide(L)'
;MTWLSPSGQRLPSPSEADEEGLVAVGGSLDTEILLEAYAKGIFPWYEEGWPVLWWSPDPRMVLFPEKFRENKSFRQWMRRHPDYYVTRNRAFDRVIEYCAS
;
A
#
# COMPACT_ATOMS: atom_id res chain seq x y z
N MET A 1 19.48 7.31 -8.07
CA MET A 1 18.14 6.84 -8.48
C MET A 1 18.30 5.58 -9.32
N THR A 2 17.70 4.47 -8.88
CA THR A 2 17.89 3.15 -9.48
C THR A 2 16.75 2.82 -10.44
N TRP A 3 17.07 2.50 -11.69
CA TRP A 3 16.12 2.03 -12.69
C TRP A 3 16.13 0.49 -12.77
N LEU A 4 14.96 -0.11 -12.73
CA LEU A 4 14.75 -1.55 -12.80
C LEU A 4 14.28 -1.94 -14.19
N SER A 5 14.90 -2.98 -14.73
CA SER A 5 14.42 -3.63 -15.95
C SER A 5 13.17 -4.47 -15.65
N PRO A 6 12.28 -4.69 -16.62
CA PRO A 6 11.06 -5.49 -16.43
C PRO A 6 11.25 -6.96 -16.02
N SER A 7 12.48 -7.49 -16.02
CA SER A 7 12.75 -8.91 -15.75
C SER A 7 13.75 -9.12 -14.61
N GLY A 8 13.28 -9.70 -13.49
CA GLY A 8 14.09 -10.46 -12.53
C GLY A 8 15.09 -9.67 -11.69
N GLN A 9 15.00 -8.35 -11.65
CA GLN A 9 15.90 -7.50 -10.88
C GLN A 9 15.37 -7.33 -9.45
N ARG A 10 16.20 -7.65 -8.45
CA ARG A 10 15.83 -7.47 -7.03
C ARG A 10 15.70 -6.00 -6.68
N LEU A 11 14.80 -5.71 -5.74
CA LEU A 11 14.66 -4.36 -5.20
C LEU A 11 15.88 -3.98 -4.34
N PRO A 12 16.38 -2.73 -4.45
CA PRO A 12 17.40 -2.20 -3.53
C PRO A 12 16.96 -2.26 -2.06
N SER A 13 17.90 -2.01 -1.14
CA SER A 13 17.55 -1.86 0.27
C SER A 13 16.68 -0.61 0.48
N PRO A 14 15.68 -0.64 1.38
CA PRO A 14 14.93 0.55 1.78
C PRO A 14 15.83 1.69 2.29
N SER A 15 16.98 1.36 2.88
CA SER A 15 17.97 2.35 3.35
C SER A 15 18.68 3.10 2.23
N GLU A 16 18.49 2.69 0.98
CA GLU A 16 19.01 3.36 -0.21
C GLU A 16 17.98 4.33 -0.84
N ALA A 17 16.82 4.50 -0.19
CA ALA A 17 15.84 5.50 -0.60
C ALA A 17 16.42 6.92 -0.54
N ASP A 18 15.90 7.80 -1.40
CA ASP A 18 16.16 9.24 -1.28
C ASP A 18 15.39 9.89 -0.10
N GLU A 19 15.51 11.20 0.04
CA GLU A 19 14.90 11.98 1.14
C GLU A 19 13.36 11.89 1.16
N GLU A 20 12.72 11.61 0.03
CA GLU A 20 11.27 11.44 -0.06
C GLU A 20 10.83 9.98 0.13
N GLY A 21 11.79 9.05 0.20
CA GLY A 21 11.55 7.62 0.36
C GLY A 21 11.54 6.85 -0.96
N LEU A 22 11.93 7.44 -2.09
CA LEU A 22 11.91 6.74 -3.37
C LEU A 22 13.12 5.80 -3.51
N VAL A 23 12.85 4.50 -3.68
CA VAL A 23 13.84 3.42 -3.73
C VAL A 23 14.26 3.14 -5.18
N ALA A 24 13.28 2.98 -6.08
CA ALA A 24 13.53 2.58 -7.46
C ALA A 24 12.40 2.96 -8.41
N VAL A 25 12.71 2.96 -9.71
CA VAL A 25 11.78 3.27 -10.81
C VAL A 25 11.78 2.12 -11.83
N GLY A 26 10.62 1.72 -12.33
CA GLY A 26 10.45 0.63 -13.30
C GLY A 26 10.25 -0.75 -12.66
N GLY A 27 10.58 -1.80 -13.39
CA GLY A 27 10.31 -3.19 -13.00
C GLY A 27 8.89 -3.66 -13.36
N SER A 28 8.45 -4.73 -12.72
CA SER A 28 7.14 -5.37 -12.92
C SER A 28 6.35 -5.47 -11.60
N LEU A 29 5.03 -5.62 -11.70
CA LEU A 29 4.14 -5.88 -10.56
C LEU A 29 3.82 -7.37 -10.40
N ASP A 30 4.80 -8.22 -10.72
CA ASP A 30 4.67 -9.66 -10.53
C ASP A 30 4.52 -10.00 -9.04
N THR A 31 3.74 -11.03 -8.72
CA THR A 31 3.44 -11.41 -7.33
C THR A 31 4.70 -11.65 -6.49
N GLU A 32 5.74 -12.25 -7.07
CA GLU A 32 7.01 -12.49 -6.37
C GLU A 32 7.70 -11.18 -5.96
N ILE A 33 7.72 -10.19 -6.87
CA ILE A 33 8.32 -8.87 -6.61
C ILE A 33 7.52 -8.10 -5.58
N LEU A 34 6.17 -8.15 -5.65
CA LEU A 34 5.31 -7.52 -4.66
C LEU A 34 5.54 -8.11 -3.27
N LEU A 35 5.61 -9.44 -3.15
CA LEU A 35 5.88 -10.10 -1.86
C LEU A 35 7.26 -9.71 -1.30
N GLU A 36 8.29 -9.64 -2.15
CA GLU A 36 9.62 -9.15 -1.76
C GLU A 36 9.56 -7.70 -1.27
N ALA A 37 8.88 -6.83 -2.02
CA ALA A 37 8.75 -5.41 -1.70
C ALA A 37 8.12 -5.21 -0.32
N TYR A 38 6.93 -5.79 -0.09
CA TYR A 38 6.22 -5.64 1.18
C TYR A 38 7.01 -6.22 2.35
N ALA A 39 7.74 -7.33 2.16
CA ALA A 39 8.61 -7.91 3.18
C ALA A 39 9.78 -6.98 3.58
N LYS A 40 10.27 -6.15 2.64
CA LYS A 40 11.28 -5.12 2.87
C LYS A 40 10.68 -3.79 3.37
N GLY A 41 9.36 -3.65 3.45
CA GLY A 41 8.70 -2.38 3.77
C GLY A 41 8.59 -1.43 2.57
N ILE A 42 8.80 -1.91 1.35
CA ILE A 42 8.68 -1.16 0.11
C ILE A 42 7.28 -1.36 -0.48
N PHE A 43 6.67 -0.33 -1.05
CA PHE A 43 5.38 -0.44 -1.75
C PHE A 43 5.38 0.30 -3.09
N PRO A 44 4.66 -0.20 -4.11
CA PRO A 44 4.51 0.52 -5.37
C PRO A 44 3.43 1.60 -5.25
N TRP A 45 3.69 2.80 -5.76
CA TRP A 45 2.69 3.86 -5.87
C TRP A 45 3.06 4.83 -6.99
N TYR A 46 2.24 4.92 -8.02
CA TYR A 46 2.54 5.66 -9.25
C TYR A 46 1.24 6.06 -9.97
N GLU A 47 1.34 7.02 -10.88
CA GLU A 47 0.22 7.51 -11.69
C GLU A 47 0.09 6.75 -13.01
N GLU A 48 -1.09 6.78 -13.63
CA GLU A 48 -1.29 6.17 -14.94
C GLU A 48 -0.35 6.77 -16.00
N GLY A 49 0.28 5.92 -16.81
CA GLY A 49 1.26 6.31 -17.82
C GLY A 49 2.68 6.53 -17.29
N TRP A 50 2.89 6.44 -15.97
CA TRP A 50 4.23 6.49 -15.37
C TRP A 50 4.82 5.08 -15.19
N PRO A 51 6.16 4.92 -15.17
CA PRO A 51 6.77 3.69 -14.71
C PRO A 51 6.41 3.44 -13.23
N VAL A 52 6.47 2.17 -12.80
CA VAL A 52 6.26 1.82 -11.40
C VAL A 52 7.28 2.55 -10.53
N LEU A 53 6.82 3.19 -9.45
CA LEU A 53 7.68 3.83 -8.45
C LEU A 53 7.60 3.05 -7.15
N TRP A 54 8.75 2.73 -6.57
CA TRP A 54 8.88 1.91 -5.36
C TRP A 54 9.29 2.78 -4.17
N TRP A 55 8.47 2.81 -3.12
CA TRP A 55 8.61 3.75 -2.00
C TRP A 55 8.87 3.06 -0.66
N SER A 56 9.68 3.68 0.18
CA SER A 56 9.89 3.37 1.58
C SER A 56 10.22 4.66 2.37
N PRO A 57 9.20 5.48 2.69
CA PRO A 57 9.39 6.77 3.35
C PRO A 57 9.84 6.62 4.81
N ASP A 58 10.66 7.58 5.25
CA ASP A 58 11.07 7.79 6.64
C ASP A 58 10.79 9.26 7.03
N PRO A 59 9.84 9.54 7.94
CA PRO A 59 9.11 8.60 8.81
C PRO A 59 8.00 7.81 8.10
N ARG A 60 7.80 6.56 8.53
CA ARG A 60 6.69 5.71 8.05
C ARG A 60 5.43 5.89 8.91
N MET A 61 4.30 6.14 8.26
CA MET A 61 2.99 6.19 8.92
C MET A 61 2.54 4.78 9.33
N VAL A 62 2.23 4.61 10.62
CA VAL A 62 1.69 3.38 11.20
C VAL A 62 0.51 3.68 12.12
N LEU A 63 -0.49 2.81 12.12
CA LEU A 63 -1.61 2.84 13.07
C LEU A 63 -1.52 1.63 13.99
N PHE A 64 -1.27 1.90 15.27
CA PHE A 64 -1.37 0.89 16.32
C PHE A 64 -2.85 0.57 16.58
N PRO A 65 -3.31 -0.69 16.46
CA PRO A 65 -4.72 -1.03 16.64
C PRO A 65 -5.30 -0.57 17.98
N GLU A 66 -4.52 -0.66 19.06
CA GLU A 66 -4.90 -0.22 20.41
C GLU A 66 -5.00 1.31 20.55
N LYS A 67 -4.41 2.06 19.61
CA LYS A 67 -4.50 3.53 19.55
C LYS A 67 -5.60 4.01 18.61
N PHE A 68 -6.37 3.10 17.99
CA PHE A 68 -7.49 3.49 17.15
C PHE A 68 -8.54 4.25 17.98
N ARG A 69 -8.77 5.51 17.60
CA ARG A 69 -9.72 6.39 18.29
C ARG A 69 -11.10 6.29 17.64
N GLU A 70 -11.98 5.51 18.25
CA GLU A 70 -13.39 5.50 17.87
C GLU A 70 -14.07 6.81 18.30
N ASN A 71 -14.44 7.65 17.34
CA ASN A 71 -15.12 8.91 17.63
C ASN A 71 -16.62 8.70 17.94
N LYS A 72 -17.24 9.65 18.66
CA LYS A 72 -18.64 9.53 19.11
C LYS A 72 -19.63 9.42 17.94
N SER A 73 -19.37 10.15 16.85
CA SER A 73 -20.25 10.15 15.66
C SER A 73 -20.22 8.81 14.92
N PHE A 74 -19.04 8.18 14.80
CA PHE A 74 -18.90 6.85 14.20
C PHE A 74 -19.64 5.80 15.02
N ARG A 75 -19.47 5.80 16.34
CA ARG A 75 -20.22 4.89 17.22
C ARG A 75 -21.73 5.07 17.10
N GLN A 76 -22.19 6.32 17.05
CA GLN A 76 -23.61 6.62 16.86
C GLN A 76 -24.11 6.18 15.49
N TRP A 77 -23.32 6.37 14.45
CA TRP A 77 -23.64 5.94 13.08
C TRP A 77 -23.79 4.42 13.01
N MET A 78 -22.84 3.65 13.59
CA MET A 78 -22.92 2.19 13.65
C MET A 78 -24.20 1.71 14.34
N ARG A 79 -24.60 2.34 15.45
CA ARG A 79 -25.85 2.01 16.15
C ARG A 79 -27.12 2.28 15.33
N ARG A 80 -27.08 3.25 14.42
CA ARG A 80 -28.22 3.61 13.55
C ARG A 80 -28.34 2.73 12.31
N HIS A 81 -27.29 1.99 11.96
CA HIS A 81 -27.24 1.14 10.78
C HIS A 81 -26.92 -0.31 11.19
N PRO A 82 -27.83 -0.99 11.91
CA PRO A 82 -27.60 -2.35 12.39
C PRO A 82 -27.38 -3.35 11.25
N ASP A 83 -27.88 -3.05 10.05
CA ASP A 83 -27.69 -3.88 8.85
C ASP A 83 -26.33 -3.64 8.16
N TYR A 84 -25.53 -2.70 8.66
CA TYR A 84 -24.16 -2.50 8.20
C TYR A 84 -23.20 -3.37 9.00
N TYR A 85 -22.68 -4.41 8.35
CA TYR A 85 -21.74 -5.36 8.97
C TYR A 85 -20.48 -5.51 8.12
N VAL A 86 -19.37 -5.80 8.79
CA VAL A 86 -18.07 -6.02 8.15
C VAL A 86 -17.93 -7.50 7.84
N THR A 87 -17.46 -7.80 6.62
CA THR A 87 -17.07 -9.14 6.22
C THR A 87 -15.60 -9.14 5.82
N ARG A 88 -14.96 -10.32 5.83
CA ARG A 88 -13.57 -10.49 5.42
C ARG A 88 -13.52 -11.29 4.12
N ASN A 89 -12.76 -10.81 3.14
CA ASN A 89 -12.49 -11.50 1.87
C ASN A 89 -13.73 -12.02 1.12
N ARG A 90 -14.89 -11.37 1.30
CA ARG A 90 -16.15 -11.79 0.66
C ARG A 90 -16.25 -11.35 -0.81
N ALA A 91 -15.62 -10.23 -1.16
CA ALA A 91 -15.70 -9.65 -2.50
C ALA A 91 -14.47 -8.74 -2.77
N PHE A 92 -13.27 -9.32 -2.76
CA PHE A 92 -12.03 -8.55 -2.93
C PHE A 92 -12.02 -7.73 -4.23
N ASP A 93 -12.35 -8.35 -5.37
CA ASP A 93 -12.36 -7.71 -6.69
C ASP A 93 -13.27 -6.47 -6.71
N ARG A 94 -14.48 -6.57 -6.14
CA ARG A 94 -15.39 -5.42 -6.03
C ARG A 94 -14.82 -4.32 -5.14
N VAL A 95 -14.21 -4.68 -4.01
CA VAL A 95 -13.63 -3.70 -3.09
C VAL A 95 -12.49 -2.93 -3.77
N ILE A 96 -11.58 -3.62 -4.47
CA ILE A 96 -10.46 -2.96 -5.14
C ILE A 96 -10.92 -2.12 -6.34
N GLU A 97 -11.96 -2.56 -7.08
CA GLU A 97 -12.59 -1.77 -8.14
C GLU A 97 -13.16 -0.44 -7.62
N TYR A 98 -13.87 -0.45 -6.48
CA TYR A 98 -14.37 0.77 -5.86
C TYR A 98 -13.29 1.66 -5.22
N CYS A 99 -12.10 1.12 -4.95
CA CYS A 99 -10.95 1.91 -4.51
C CYS A 99 -10.20 2.59 -5.66
N ALA A 100 -10.36 2.10 -6.90
CA ALA A 100 -9.68 2.63 -8.08
C ALA A 100 -10.37 3.87 -8.69
N SER A 101 -11.55 4.26 -8.18
CA SER A 101 -12.37 5.37 -8.67
C SER A 101 -12.00 6.74 -8.10
#